data_AF-A0A7Y2ZZV1-F1
#
_entry.id   AF-A0A7Y2ZZV1-F1
#
_cell.length_a   1.000
_cell.length_b   1.000
_cell.length_c   1.000
_cell.angle_alpha   90.00
_cell.angle_beta   90.00
_cell.angle_gamma   90.00
#
_symmetry.space_group_name_H-M   'P 1'
#
loop_
_entity.id
_entity.type
_entity.pdbx_description
1 polymer ?
#
loop_
_entity_poly.entity_id
_entity_poly.type
_entity_poly.pdbx_seq_one_letter_code
_entity_poly.pdbx_strand_id
1 'polypeptide(L)'
;VKLKQGRTENLVIIGIDCLGAFQNRDYFSWVGDDSEESSKKFYTGVLSGKEAAFDGIDLSPACQVCESPIPMGADMAIGLYGMDINNQILIQAESEEGEHLMTKLKLTDGEEPASRKKTVDKLVEERTVARDNMFTETLDATDNLEKLTVYLANCVNCYNCRVACPVCYCRECVFVTGVFDHEPSQYLRWADRKGAVKMPTDTVFYHITRLAHMSTACVGCGQCSNACPNDIPVMELFRSISQNTQKAFDYTPGQSIEDKPPLSVFKEEEFEEVVGIE
;
A
#
# COMPACT_ATOMS: atom_id res chain seq x y z
N VAL A 1 4.95 0.88 19.32
CA VAL A 1 5.26 1.54 18.03
C VAL A 1 4.22 2.61 17.74
N LYS A 2 4.58 3.61 16.93
CA LYS A 2 4.00 4.97 16.73
C LYS A 2 2.53 5.14 17.16
N LEU A 3 2.20 6.29 17.74
CA LEU A 3 0.87 6.57 18.33
C LEU A 3 0.47 5.61 19.47
N LYS A 4 1.46 4.96 20.10
CA LYS A 4 1.28 4.00 21.21
C LYS A 4 0.36 2.81 20.87
N GLN A 5 0.36 2.36 19.61
CA GLN A 5 -0.51 1.29 19.12
C GLN A 5 0.03 -0.13 19.38
N GLY A 6 1.25 -0.26 19.87
CA GLY A 6 1.85 -1.57 20.19
C GLY A 6 3.15 -1.41 20.98
N ARG A 7 3.83 -2.52 21.30
CA ARG A 7 5.14 -2.55 21.94
C ARG A 7 6.07 -3.47 21.15
N THR A 8 7.36 -3.14 21.12
CA THR A 8 8.42 -3.99 20.52
C THR A 8 9.15 -4.84 21.56
N GLU A 9 8.84 -4.64 22.85
CA GLU A 9 9.37 -5.45 23.95
C GLU A 9 9.05 -6.94 23.71
N ASN A 10 10.08 -7.79 23.66
CA ASN A 10 9.97 -9.23 23.40
C ASN A 10 9.36 -9.59 22.03
N LEU A 11 9.56 -8.75 21.02
CA LEU A 11 9.20 -9.02 19.64
C LEU A 11 10.47 -9.29 18.81
N VAL A 12 10.42 -10.31 17.96
CA VAL A 12 11.40 -10.52 16.88
C VAL A 12 10.64 -10.45 15.56
N ILE A 13 11.13 -9.63 14.63
CA ILE A 13 10.53 -9.43 13.32
C ILE A 13 11.38 -10.16 12.27
N ILE A 14 10.80 -11.16 11.63
CA ILE A 14 11.42 -11.84 10.49
C ILE A 14 10.70 -11.39 9.22
N GLY A 15 11.41 -10.68 8.35
CA GLY A 15 10.95 -10.26 7.05
C GLY A 15 11.33 -11.27 5.96
N ILE A 16 10.58 -11.26 4.86
CA ILE A 16 10.88 -12.03 3.65
C ILE A 16 10.75 -11.12 2.44
N ASP A 17 11.59 -11.32 1.43
CA ASP A 17 11.41 -10.69 0.12
C ASP A 17 9.97 -10.87 -0.37
N CYS A 18 9.33 -9.76 -0.70
CA CYS A 18 7.94 -9.74 -1.14
C CYS A 18 7.87 -9.95 -2.65
N LEU A 19 7.51 -11.18 -3.04
CA LEU A 19 7.27 -11.57 -4.43
C LEU A 19 6.00 -10.95 -5.04
N GLY A 20 5.23 -10.20 -4.24
CA GLY A 20 3.93 -9.68 -4.59
C GLY A 20 2.79 -10.63 -4.23
N ALA A 21 1.57 -10.23 -4.57
CA ALA A 21 0.36 -10.99 -4.31
C ALA A 21 -0.64 -10.77 -5.44
N PHE A 22 -1.46 -11.80 -5.71
CA PHE A 22 -2.64 -11.68 -6.55
C PHE A 22 -3.76 -10.90 -5.83
N GLN A 23 -4.72 -10.39 -6.59
CA GLN A 23 -5.98 -9.93 -5.99
C GLN A 23 -6.76 -11.14 -5.45
N ASN A 24 -7.66 -10.90 -4.50
CA ASN A 24 -8.45 -11.98 -3.89
C ASN A 24 -9.26 -12.76 -4.93
N ARG A 25 -9.81 -12.06 -5.93
CA ARG A 25 -10.61 -12.67 -7.01
C ARG A 25 -9.78 -13.61 -7.90
N ASP A 26 -8.52 -13.25 -8.13
CA ASP A 26 -7.65 -13.99 -9.04
C ASP A 26 -6.96 -15.15 -8.33
N TYR A 27 -6.66 -15.00 -7.03
CA TYR A 27 -6.06 -16.09 -6.26
C TYR A 27 -6.94 -17.36 -6.28
N PHE A 28 -8.26 -17.20 -6.10
CA PHE A 28 -9.17 -18.35 -6.07
C PHE A 28 -9.37 -19.00 -7.44
N SER A 29 -9.26 -18.25 -8.54
CA SER A 29 -9.26 -18.84 -9.88
C SER A 29 -7.92 -19.51 -10.21
N TRP A 30 -6.82 -19.01 -9.65
CA TRP A 30 -5.47 -19.49 -9.95
C TRP A 30 -5.03 -20.71 -9.15
N VAL A 31 -5.33 -20.77 -7.85
CA VAL A 31 -4.79 -21.81 -6.95
C VAL A 31 -5.23 -23.23 -7.34
N GLY A 32 -6.40 -23.36 -7.98
CA GLY A 32 -6.97 -24.64 -8.38
C GLY A 32 -7.16 -25.59 -7.19
N ASP A 33 -7.02 -26.90 -7.45
CA ASP A 33 -7.19 -27.95 -6.43
C ASP A 33 -5.90 -28.28 -5.64
N ASP A 34 -4.72 -27.88 -6.14
CA ASP A 34 -3.42 -28.16 -5.53
C ASP A 34 -2.69 -26.87 -5.16
N SER A 35 -2.91 -26.42 -3.93
CA SER A 35 -2.30 -25.20 -3.41
C SER A 35 -0.77 -25.27 -3.29
N GLU A 36 -0.20 -26.46 -3.10
CA GLU A 36 1.26 -26.62 -2.91
C GLU A 36 1.97 -26.46 -4.25
N GLU A 37 1.50 -27.16 -5.27
CA GLU A 37 2.04 -27.06 -6.63
C GLU A 37 1.86 -25.65 -7.19
N SER A 38 0.69 -25.05 -6.99
CA SER A 38 0.45 -23.64 -7.31
C SER A 38 1.48 -22.76 -6.62
N SER A 39 1.68 -22.88 -5.30
CA SER A 39 2.70 -22.09 -4.59
C SER A 39 4.11 -22.23 -5.20
N LYS A 40 4.55 -23.44 -5.56
CA LYS A 40 5.86 -23.65 -6.22
C LYS A 40 5.95 -22.95 -7.58
N LYS A 41 4.86 -23.00 -8.37
CA LYS A 41 4.76 -22.27 -9.64
C LYS A 41 4.84 -20.77 -9.45
N PHE A 42 4.20 -20.21 -8.43
CA PHE A 42 4.27 -18.79 -8.10
C PHE A 42 5.72 -18.35 -7.87
N TYR A 43 6.41 -19.01 -6.94
CA TYR A 43 7.79 -18.68 -6.57
C TYR A 43 8.73 -18.81 -7.78
N THR A 44 8.63 -19.92 -8.52
CA THR A 44 9.45 -20.14 -9.72
C THR A 44 9.16 -19.10 -10.80
N GLY A 45 7.90 -18.75 -11.01
CA GLY A 45 7.45 -17.77 -11.99
C GLY A 45 8.01 -16.38 -11.71
N VAL A 46 7.79 -15.87 -10.49
CA VAL A 46 8.28 -14.55 -10.08
C VAL A 46 9.81 -14.50 -10.09
N LEU A 47 10.49 -15.49 -9.50
CA LEU A 47 11.95 -15.45 -9.37
C LEU A 47 12.69 -15.68 -10.70
N SER A 48 12.09 -16.40 -11.65
CA SER A 48 12.66 -16.56 -12.99
C SER A 48 12.35 -15.41 -13.95
N GLY A 49 11.53 -14.43 -13.54
CA GLY A 49 11.10 -13.31 -14.37
C GLY A 49 10.24 -13.73 -15.56
N LYS A 50 9.51 -14.85 -15.45
CA LYS A 50 8.65 -15.38 -16.51
C LYS A 50 7.18 -15.08 -16.22
N GLU A 51 6.69 -13.97 -16.76
CA GLU A 51 5.28 -13.53 -16.67
C GLU A 51 4.28 -14.59 -17.20
N ALA A 52 4.71 -15.45 -18.12
CA ALA A 52 3.90 -16.57 -18.64
C ALA A 52 3.54 -17.65 -17.60
N ALA A 53 4.08 -17.58 -16.38
CA ALA A 53 3.88 -18.58 -15.32
C ALA A 53 2.56 -18.44 -14.54
N PHE A 54 1.76 -17.39 -14.81
CA PHE A 54 0.53 -17.12 -14.07
C PHE A 54 -0.76 -17.33 -14.88
N ASP A 55 -0.69 -18.06 -15.99
CA ASP A 55 -1.86 -18.37 -16.83
C ASP A 55 -2.64 -17.11 -17.30
N GLY A 56 -1.93 -16.00 -17.51
CA GLY A 56 -2.51 -14.71 -17.91
C GLY A 56 -3.09 -13.88 -16.76
N ILE A 57 -2.87 -14.28 -15.51
CA ILE A 57 -3.23 -13.52 -14.31
C ILE A 57 -2.05 -12.66 -13.86
N ASP A 58 -2.29 -11.37 -13.74
CA ASP A 58 -1.29 -10.44 -13.24
C ASP A 58 -1.25 -10.39 -11.71
N LEU A 59 -0.08 -10.04 -11.16
CA LEU A 59 0.01 -9.60 -9.76
C LEU A 59 -0.92 -8.40 -9.54
N SER A 60 -1.36 -8.20 -8.30
CA SER A 60 -2.16 -7.03 -7.96
C SER A 60 -1.47 -5.73 -8.41
N PRO A 61 -2.22 -4.73 -8.91
CA PRO A 61 -1.64 -3.47 -9.40
C PRO A 61 -0.70 -2.82 -8.39
N ALA A 62 -1.03 -2.90 -7.10
CA ALA A 62 -0.19 -2.40 -6.01
C ALA A 62 1.18 -3.07 -5.95
N CYS A 63 1.25 -4.38 -6.18
CA CYS A 63 2.52 -5.12 -6.19
C CYS A 63 3.36 -4.82 -7.43
N GLN A 64 2.72 -4.47 -8.56
CA GLN A 64 3.42 -4.07 -9.79
C GLN A 64 4.08 -2.69 -9.70
N VAL A 65 3.67 -1.85 -8.74
CA VAL A 65 4.23 -0.51 -8.50
C VAL A 65 4.93 -0.37 -7.14
N CYS A 66 5.12 -1.48 -6.42
CA CYS A 66 5.74 -1.48 -5.09
C CYS A 66 7.28 -1.42 -5.16
N GLU A 67 7.83 -0.31 -4.70
CA GLU A 67 9.28 -0.03 -4.71
C GLU A 67 10.03 -0.60 -3.50
N SER A 68 9.33 -1.24 -2.57
CA SER A 68 9.90 -1.85 -1.36
C SER A 68 9.70 -3.37 -1.35
N PRO A 69 10.30 -4.12 -2.30
CA PRO A 69 10.20 -5.58 -2.32
C PRO A 69 11.03 -6.26 -1.23
N ILE A 70 11.97 -5.55 -0.59
CA ILE A 70 12.83 -6.07 0.47
C ILE A 70 12.30 -5.59 1.82
N PRO A 71 12.22 -6.46 2.85
CA PRO A 71 11.78 -6.05 4.17
C PRO A 71 12.68 -4.95 4.75
N MET A 72 12.08 -3.94 5.36
CA MET A 72 12.77 -2.88 6.10
C MET A 72 12.39 -2.96 7.57
N GLY A 73 13.36 -2.74 8.48
CA GLY A 73 13.12 -2.74 9.92
C GLY A 73 12.79 -4.12 10.51
N ALA A 74 13.19 -5.19 9.82
CA ALA A 74 13.19 -6.55 10.39
C ALA A 74 14.43 -6.76 11.25
N ASP A 75 14.39 -7.75 12.14
CA ASP A 75 15.58 -8.26 12.85
C ASP A 75 16.33 -9.29 12.00
N MET A 76 15.59 -10.06 11.20
CA MET A 76 16.14 -10.98 10.20
C MET A 76 15.39 -10.86 8.87
N ALA A 77 16.11 -10.96 7.76
CA ALA A 77 15.54 -10.96 6.42
C ALA A 77 15.81 -12.29 5.70
N ILE A 78 14.77 -12.84 5.07
CA ILE A 78 14.85 -13.98 4.17
C ILE A 78 14.89 -13.46 2.73
N GLY A 79 16.05 -13.59 2.10
CA GLY A 79 16.29 -13.18 0.72
C GLY A 79 16.02 -14.29 -0.29
N LEU A 80 15.19 -13.99 -1.28
CA LEU A 80 14.80 -14.89 -2.38
C LEU A 80 15.29 -14.39 -3.74
N TYR A 81 15.26 -13.07 -3.97
CA TYR A 81 15.69 -12.50 -5.25
C TYR A 81 17.17 -12.77 -5.53
N GLY A 82 17.45 -13.26 -6.74
CA GLY A 82 18.81 -13.60 -7.19
C GLY A 82 19.39 -14.89 -6.60
N MET A 83 18.59 -15.65 -5.84
CA MET A 83 18.96 -16.94 -5.25
C MET A 83 18.47 -18.12 -6.11
N ASP A 84 19.17 -19.25 -6.04
CA ASP A 84 18.64 -20.55 -6.46
C ASP A 84 17.94 -21.23 -5.28
N ILE A 85 16.65 -20.92 -5.13
CA ILE A 85 15.82 -21.36 -4.00
C ILE A 85 15.62 -22.88 -3.91
N ASN A 86 15.95 -23.63 -4.98
CA ASN A 86 15.92 -25.10 -4.93
C ASN A 86 17.11 -25.68 -4.16
N ASN A 87 18.17 -24.90 -4.01
CA ASN A 87 19.41 -25.31 -3.35
C ASN A 87 19.65 -24.54 -2.05
N GLN A 88 19.41 -23.22 -2.04
CA GLN A 88 19.69 -22.35 -0.89
C GLN A 88 18.83 -21.10 -0.86
N ILE A 89 18.61 -20.57 0.34
CA ILE A 89 17.99 -19.27 0.58
C ILE A 89 18.94 -18.39 1.40
N LEU A 90 18.86 -17.09 1.21
CA LEU A 90 19.66 -16.14 1.97
C LEU A 90 18.94 -15.80 3.27
N ILE A 91 19.67 -15.79 4.38
CA ILE A 91 19.18 -15.33 5.68
C ILE A 91 20.18 -14.30 6.20
N GLN A 92 19.71 -13.08 6.44
CA GLN A 92 20.52 -11.95 6.90
C GLN A 92 20.01 -11.46 8.25
N ALA A 93 20.92 -11.16 9.17
CA ALA A 93 20.60 -10.40 10.38
C ALA A 93 20.63 -8.90 10.03
N GLU A 94 19.62 -8.18 10.48
CA GLU A 94 19.41 -6.76 10.24
C GLU A 94 19.40 -5.96 11.57
N SER A 95 19.56 -6.66 12.70
CA SER A 95 19.66 -6.10 14.05
C SER A 95 20.51 -6.99 14.96
N GLU A 96 20.90 -6.45 16.13
CA GLU A 96 21.63 -7.21 17.18
C GLU A 96 20.83 -8.45 17.65
N GLU A 97 19.51 -8.35 17.74
CA GLU A 97 18.65 -9.50 18.09
C GLU A 97 18.63 -10.55 16.97
N GLY A 98 18.69 -10.12 15.71
CA GLY A 98 18.85 -10.98 14.56
C GLY A 98 20.16 -11.77 14.59
N GLU A 99 21.28 -11.12 14.91
CA GLU A 99 22.59 -11.77 15.03
C GLU A 99 22.59 -12.83 16.14
N HIS A 100 21.99 -12.51 17.29
CA HIS A 100 21.82 -13.45 18.40
C HIS A 100 20.98 -14.67 18.00
N LEU A 101 19.91 -14.44 17.24
CA LEU A 101 19.05 -15.51 16.74
C LEU A 101 19.79 -16.40 15.73
N MET A 102 20.52 -15.82 14.78
CA MET A 102 21.34 -16.58 13.82
C MET A 102 22.38 -17.46 14.52
N THR A 103 23.05 -16.92 15.55
CA THR A 103 24.03 -17.66 16.36
C THR A 103 23.39 -18.89 17.03
N LYS A 104 22.18 -18.73 17.58
CA LYS A 104 21.44 -19.83 18.22
C LYS A 104 20.95 -20.88 17.24
N LEU A 105 20.54 -20.45 16.04
CA LEU A 105 20.08 -21.33 14.97
C LEU A 105 21.23 -22.13 14.33
N LYS A 106 22.49 -21.74 14.58
CA LYS A 106 23.70 -22.39 14.04
C LYS A 106 23.65 -22.51 12.51
N LEU A 107 23.19 -21.44 11.87
CA LEU A 107 23.15 -21.35 10.41
C LEU A 107 24.59 -21.32 9.86
N THR A 108 24.75 -21.84 8.64
CA THR A 108 26.04 -21.82 7.96
C THR A 108 26.30 -20.44 7.38
N ASP A 109 27.52 -19.94 7.55
CA ASP A 109 27.95 -18.70 6.91
C ASP A 109 27.92 -18.84 5.38
N GLY A 110 27.50 -17.77 4.71
CA GLY A 110 27.45 -17.67 3.26
C GLY A 110 27.63 -16.24 2.80
N GLU A 111 28.07 -16.08 1.56
CA GLU A 111 28.18 -14.76 0.94
C GLU A 111 26.92 -14.44 0.13
N GLU A 112 26.47 -13.20 0.19
CA GLU A 112 25.37 -12.73 -0.66
C GLU A 112 25.78 -12.80 -2.14
N PRO A 113 25.01 -13.49 -3.00
CA PRO A 113 25.33 -13.55 -4.42
C PRO A 113 25.20 -12.17 -5.08
N ALA A 114 26.19 -11.80 -5.91
CA ALA A 114 26.16 -10.54 -6.68
C ALA A 114 24.92 -10.41 -7.60
N SER A 115 24.30 -11.54 -7.98
CA SER A 115 23.03 -11.57 -8.73
C SER A 115 21.88 -10.93 -7.97
N ARG A 116 21.85 -10.98 -6.63
CA ARG A 116 20.77 -10.45 -5.80
C ARG A 116 20.61 -8.95 -5.99
N LYS A 117 21.66 -8.18 -5.70
CA LYS A 117 21.64 -6.72 -5.87
C LYS A 117 21.19 -6.31 -7.27
N LYS A 118 21.74 -6.95 -8.30
CA LYS A 118 21.36 -6.67 -9.70
C LYS A 118 19.87 -6.95 -9.97
N THR A 119 19.35 -8.07 -9.46
CA THR A 119 17.92 -8.42 -9.64
C THR A 119 17.01 -7.46 -8.89
N VAL A 120 17.35 -7.10 -7.65
CA VAL A 120 16.56 -6.18 -6.83
C VAL A 120 16.57 -4.77 -7.42
N ASP A 121 17.75 -4.24 -7.77
CA ASP A 121 17.89 -2.90 -8.35
C ASP A 121 17.08 -2.80 -9.66
N LYS A 122 17.15 -3.83 -10.52
CA LYS A 122 16.36 -3.90 -11.75
C LYS A 122 14.84 -3.93 -11.47
N LEU A 123 14.40 -4.76 -10.53
CA LEU A 123 12.97 -4.87 -10.17
C LEU A 123 12.43 -3.54 -9.63
N VAL A 124 13.19 -2.86 -8.76
CA VAL A 124 12.80 -1.56 -8.21
C VAL A 124 12.73 -0.52 -9.33
N GLU A 125 13.69 -0.49 -10.25
CA GLU A 125 13.67 0.41 -11.42
C GLU A 125 12.41 0.21 -12.27
N GLU A 126 12.11 -1.04 -12.65
CA GLU A 126 10.90 -1.38 -13.44
C GLU A 126 9.61 -0.95 -12.74
N ARG A 127 9.48 -1.23 -11.44
CA ARG A 127 8.30 -0.84 -10.64
C ARG A 127 8.20 0.65 -10.40
N THR A 128 9.34 1.36 -10.34
CA THR A 128 9.37 2.83 -10.22
C THR A 128 8.82 3.48 -11.49
N VAL A 129 9.24 2.98 -12.66
CA VAL A 129 8.70 3.46 -13.95
C VAL A 129 7.20 3.16 -14.05
N ALA A 130 6.77 1.95 -13.68
CA ALA A 130 5.36 1.59 -13.66
C ALA A 130 4.54 2.49 -12.73
N ARG A 131 5.07 2.78 -11.53
CA ARG A 131 4.46 3.70 -10.56
C ARG A 131 4.29 5.11 -11.14
N ASP A 132 5.32 5.65 -11.78
CA ASP A 132 5.30 7.02 -12.30
C ASP A 132 4.32 7.17 -13.47
N ASN A 133 4.20 6.14 -14.30
CA ASN A 133 3.15 6.07 -15.33
C ASN A 133 1.75 6.02 -14.69
N MET A 134 1.55 5.15 -13.71
CA MET A 134 0.28 5.05 -12.96
C MET A 134 -0.09 6.38 -12.30
N PHE A 135 0.88 7.12 -11.73
CA PHE A 135 0.66 8.45 -11.17
C PHE A 135 0.19 9.45 -12.23
N THR A 136 0.85 9.46 -13.38
CA THR A 136 0.49 10.36 -14.49
C THR A 136 -0.95 10.09 -14.94
N GLU A 137 -1.28 8.84 -15.24
CA GLU A 137 -2.63 8.44 -15.67
C GLU A 137 -3.70 8.77 -14.63
N THR A 138 -3.41 8.51 -13.36
CA THR A 138 -4.37 8.73 -12.27
C THR A 138 -4.60 10.22 -12.03
N LEU A 139 -3.54 11.03 -12.03
CA LEU A 139 -3.67 12.48 -11.87
C LEU A 139 -4.41 13.10 -13.05
N ASP A 140 -4.12 12.68 -14.28
CA ASP A 140 -4.85 13.12 -15.47
C ASP A 140 -6.35 12.75 -15.39
N ALA A 141 -6.66 11.59 -14.82
CA ALA A 141 -8.03 11.11 -14.59
C ALA A 141 -8.72 11.76 -13.37
N THR A 142 -8.03 12.55 -12.56
CA THR A 142 -8.57 13.12 -11.30
C THR A 142 -8.18 14.57 -11.00
N ASP A 143 -7.61 15.30 -11.98
CA ASP A 143 -7.08 16.67 -11.83
C ASP A 143 -8.13 17.77 -11.52
N ASN A 144 -9.42 17.43 -11.54
CA ASN A 144 -10.51 18.33 -11.18
C ASN A 144 -11.69 17.57 -10.56
N LEU A 145 -12.65 18.33 -10.01
CA LEU A 145 -13.77 17.78 -9.25
C LEU A 145 -14.70 16.94 -10.14
N GLU A 146 -14.92 17.34 -11.38
CA GLU A 146 -15.76 16.62 -12.34
C GLU A 146 -15.16 15.25 -12.66
N LYS A 147 -13.87 15.22 -13.02
CA LYS A 147 -13.13 13.98 -13.31
C LYS A 147 -13.05 13.07 -12.08
N LEU A 148 -12.76 13.62 -10.90
CA LEU A 148 -12.77 12.86 -9.65
C LEU A 148 -14.15 12.26 -9.35
N THR A 149 -15.23 13.00 -9.64
CA THR A 149 -16.60 12.50 -9.49
C THR A 149 -16.88 11.33 -10.43
N VAL A 150 -16.40 11.40 -11.68
CA VAL A 150 -16.49 10.30 -12.66
C VAL A 150 -15.67 9.09 -12.21
N TYR A 151 -14.44 9.30 -11.76
CA TYR A 151 -13.54 8.27 -11.26
C TYR A 151 -14.17 7.46 -10.11
N LEU A 152 -14.91 8.13 -9.23
CA LEU A 152 -15.59 7.54 -8.07
C LEU A 152 -17.07 7.26 -8.30
N ALA A 153 -17.57 7.34 -9.55
CA ALA A 153 -19.00 7.26 -9.86
C ALA A 153 -19.61 5.92 -9.40
N ASN A 154 -18.88 4.82 -9.57
CA ASN A 154 -19.33 3.48 -9.19
C ASN A 154 -19.24 3.20 -7.69
N CYS A 155 -18.75 4.13 -6.86
CA CYS A 155 -18.67 3.90 -5.41
C CYS A 155 -20.07 3.89 -4.80
N VAL A 156 -20.37 2.80 -4.07
CA VAL A 156 -21.64 2.56 -3.37
C VAL A 156 -21.54 2.84 -1.87
N ASN A 157 -20.50 3.55 -1.43
CA ASN A 157 -20.22 3.87 -0.03
C ASN A 157 -20.32 2.65 0.91
N CYS A 158 -19.82 1.47 0.49
CA CYS A 158 -19.83 0.26 1.33
C CYS A 158 -18.77 0.28 2.45
N TYR A 159 -17.84 1.23 2.41
CA TYR A 159 -16.76 1.43 3.39
C TYR A 159 -15.77 0.27 3.57
N ASN A 160 -15.83 -0.80 2.76
CA ASN A 160 -14.86 -1.90 2.78
C ASN A 160 -13.41 -1.42 2.64
N CYS A 161 -13.19 -0.43 1.77
CA CYS A 161 -11.87 0.17 1.56
C CYS A 161 -11.32 0.88 2.81
N ARG A 162 -12.17 1.28 3.77
CA ARG A 162 -11.76 1.75 5.11
C ARG A 162 -11.42 0.57 6.01
N VAL A 163 -12.30 -0.43 6.07
CA VAL A 163 -12.13 -1.59 6.96
C VAL A 163 -10.85 -2.36 6.64
N ALA A 164 -10.52 -2.51 5.35
CA ALA A 164 -9.31 -3.19 4.89
C ALA A 164 -8.03 -2.36 5.05
N CYS A 165 -8.12 -1.08 5.43
CA CYS A 165 -6.98 -0.18 5.48
C CYS A 165 -6.33 -0.20 6.88
N PRO A 166 -5.07 -0.67 7.02
CA PRO A 166 -4.43 -0.83 8.33
C PRO A 166 -4.16 0.50 9.04
N VAL A 167 -4.05 1.61 8.31
CA VAL A 167 -3.84 2.95 8.87
C VAL A 167 -5.14 3.66 9.26
N CYS A 168 -6.30 3.10 8.90
CA CYS A 168 -7.62 3.60 9.34
C CYS A 168 -7.98 3.07 10.73
N TYR A 169 -7.27 3.52 11.77
CA TYR A 169 -7.45 3.00 13.14
C TYR A 169 -8.62 3.62 13.93
N CYS A 170 -9.31 4.63 13.39
CA CYS A 170 -10.45 5.25 14.06
C CYS A 170 -11.54 4.20 14.32
N ARG A 171 -11.99 4.05 15.58
CA ARG A 171 -13.04 3.10 15.96
C ARG A 171 -14.37 3.42 15.28
N GLU A 172 -14.73 4.70 15.26
CA GLU A 172 -15.91 5.22 14.61
C GLU A 172 -15.51 6.22 13.52
N CYS A 173 -16.18 6.15 12.37
CA CYS A 173 -15.99 7.09 11.28
C CYS A 173 -17.20 8.00 11.20
N VAL A 174 -16.99 9.30 11.01
CA VAL A 174 -18.09 10.26 10.88
C VAL A 174 -19.06 9.91 9.75
N PHE A 175 -18.60 9.20 8.71
CA PHE A 175 -19.45 8.73 7.59
C PHE A 175 -20.34 7.52 7.92
N VAL A 176 -20.18 6.90 9.09
CA VAL A 176 -21.08 5.84 9.58
C VAL A 176 -21.97 6.33 10.73
N THR A 177 -21.97 7.64 11.01
CA THR A 177 -22.85 8.27 11.98
C THR A 177 -23.93 9.08 11.27
N GLY A 178 -24.95 9.53 12.01
CA GLY A 178 -26.04 10.34 11.47
C GLY A 178 -25.64 11.76 11.02
N VAL A 179 -24.36 12.13 11.06
CA VAL A 179 -23.88 13.45 10.59
C VAL A 179 -24.15 13.67 9.10
N PHE A 180 -24.16 12.59 8.30
CA PHE A 180 -24.45 12.63 6.86
C PHE A 180 -25.85 12.13 6.50
N ASP A 181 -26.71 11.94 7.50
CA ASP A 181 -28.13 11.68 7.27
C ASP A 181 -28.82 13.02 7.02
N HIS A 182 -29.00 13.37 5.75
CA HIS A 182 -29.65 14.63 5.38
C HIS A 182 -31.16 14.49 5.41
N GLU A 183 -31.86 15.58 5.72
CA GLU A 183 -33.33 15.61 5.64
C GLU A 183 -33.82 15.35 4.20
N PRO A 184 -34.96 14.64 3.99
CA PRO A 184 -35.51 14.39 2.64
C PRO A 184 -35.65 15.64 1.78
N SER A 185 -36.02 16.77 2.41
CA SER A 185 -36.14 18.07 1.73
C SER A 185 -34.82 18.55 1.14
N GLN A 186 -33.68 18.19 1.73
CA GLN A 186 -32.35 18.55 1.24
C GLN A 186 -31.97 17.78 -0.02
N TYR A 187 -32.25 16.47 -0.07
CA TYR A 187 -32.05 15.68 -1.29
C TYR A 187 -32.90 16.20 -2.46
N LEU A 188 -34.17 16.56 -2.20
CA LEU A 188 -35.03 17.17 -3.22
C LEU A 188 -34.48 18.51 -3.70
N ARG A 189 -34.01 19.39 -2.79
CA ARG A 189 -33.36 20.67 -3.17
C ARG A 189 -32.09 20.49 -3.98
N TRP A 190 -31.34 19.41 -3.76
CA TRP A 190 -30.16 19.11 -4.58
C TRP A 190 -30.54 18.55 -5.94
N ALA A 191 -31.51 17.64 -6.00
CA ALA A 191 -32.03 17.09 -7.26
C ALA A 191 -32.63 18.19 -8.14
N ASP A 192 -33.41 19.12 -7.57
CA ASP A 192 -33.99 20.25 -8.30
C ASP A 192 -32.90 21.17 -8.88
N ARG A 193 -31.86 21.48 -8.10
CA ARG A 193 -30.73 22.32 -8.55
C ARG A 193 -29.82 21.65 -9.57
N LYS A 194 -29.59 20.34 -9.45
CA LYS A 194 -28.59 19.59 -10.24
C LYS A 194 -29.21 18.72 -11.33
N GLY A 195 -30.54 18.66 -11.43
CA GLY A 195 -31.29 17.74 -12.29
C GLY A 195 -31.35 16.30 -11.77
N ALA A 196 -30.31 15.84 -11.06
CA ALA A 196 -30.26 14.54 -10.42
C ALA A 196 -29.38 14.57 -9.16
N VAL A 197 -29.53 13.56 -8.31
CA VAL A 197 -28.65 13.32 -7.16
C VAL A 197 -28.14 11.88 -7.21
N LYS A 198 -26.83 11.70 -7.14
CA LYS A 198 -26.22 10.37 -6.96
C LYS A 198 -26.57 9.87 -5.57
N MET A 199 -27.05 8.63 -5.48
CA MET A 199 -27.25 7.92 -4.21
C MET A 199 -26.32 6.70 -4.16
N PRO A 200 -25.61 6.46 -3.03
CA PRO A 200 -25.51 7.32 -1.84
C PRO A 200 -24.76 8.63 -2.11
N THR A 201 -25.06 9.68 -1.33
CA THR A 201 -24.40 11.01 -1.45
C THR A 201 -23.00 11.00 -0.83
N ASP A 202 -22.30 12.13 -0.91
CA ASP A 202 -21.05 12.40 -0.18
C ASP A 202 -19.87 11.48 -0.52
N THR A 203 -19.96 10.69 -1.60
CA THR A 203 -18.87 9.80 -2.06
C THR A 203 -17.53 10.51 -2.19
N VAL A 204 -17.49 11.63 -2.93
CA VAL A 204 -16.25 12.38 -3.17
C VAL A 204 -15.71 12.91 -1.84
N PHE A 205 -16.60 13.44 -1.00
CA PHE A 205 -16.22 13.96 0.32
C PHE A 205 -15.62 12.87 1.21
N TYR A 206 -16.21 11.67 1.23
CA TYR A 206 -15.66 10.50 1.93
C TYR A 206 -14.23 10.18 1.50
N HIS A 207 -13.95 10.13 0.20
CA HIS A 207 -12.61 9.82 -0.30
C HIS A 207 -11.61 10.95 -0.01
N ILE A 208 -12.01 12.22 -0.12
CA ILE A 208 -11.15 13.37 0.24
C ILE A 208 -10.84 13.39 1.73
N THR A 209 -11.82 13.18 2.61
CA THR A 209 -11.59 13.10 4.06
C THR A 209 -10.62 11.98 4.39
N ARG A 210 -10.75 10.83 3.73
CA ARG A 210 -9.81 9.72 3.91
C ARG A 210 -8.40 10.09 3.48
N LEU A 211 -8.24 10.67 2.29
CA LEU A 211 -6.94 11.18 1.81
C LEU A 211 -6.32 12.12 2.82
N ALA A 212 -7.07 13.11 3.31
CA ALA A 212 -6.59 14.07 4.30
C ALA A 212 -6.11 13.42 5.60
N HIS A 213 -6.76 12.32 6.04
CA HIS A 213 -6.41 11.65 7.29
C HIS A 213 -5.23 10.67 7.17
N MET A 214 -4.96 10.12 5.99
CA MET A 214 -4.02 8.99 5.83
C MET A 214 -2.90 9.20 4.83
N SER A 215 -2.89 10.31 4.08
CA SER A 215 -1.92 10.50 2.99
C SER A 215 -0.47 10.40 3.45
N THR A 216 -0.15 10.86 4.66
CA THR A 216 1.20 10.74 5.24
C THR A 216 1.55 9.32 5.69
N ALA A 217 0.57 8.45 5.90
CA ALA A 217 0.75 7.08 6.38
C ALA A 217 0.55 6.01 5.29
N CYS A 218 0.04 6.39 4.11
CA CYS A 218 -0.29 5.45 3.04
C CYS A 218 0.96 4.87 2.38
N VAL A 219 1.13 3.55 2.47
CA VAL A 219 2.23 2.79 1.83
C VAL A 219 1.87 2.22 0.45
N GLY A 220 0.66 2.47 -0.06
CA GLY A 220 0.23 1.95 -1.37
C GLY A 220 -0.07 0.44 -1.42
N CYS A 221 -0.37 -0.21 -0.29
CA CYS A 221 -0.55 -1.67 -0.21
C CYS A 221 -1.70 -2.31 -1.01
N GLY A 222 -2.56 -1.53 -1.69
CA GLY A 222 -3.63 -2.09 -2.54
C GLY A 222 -4.87 -2.62 -1.86
N GLN A 223 -4.88 -2.80 -0.54
CA GLN A 223 -6.02 -3.45 0.14
C GLN A 223 -7.35 -2.67 0.01
N CYS A 224 -7.29 -1.35 -0.18
CA CYS A 224 -8.48 -0.55 -0.45
C CYS A 224 -9.13 -0.87 -1.81
N SER A 225 -8.33 -1.11 -2.87
CA SER A 225 -8.82 -1.56 -4.18
C SER A 225 -9.25 -3.02 -4.12
N ASN A 226 -8.45 -3.90 -3.50
CA ASN A 226 -8.74 -5.34 -3.39
C ASN A 226 -10.07 -5.62 -2.65
N ALA A 227 -10.45 -4.77 -1.68
CA ALA A 227 -11.71 -4.88 -0.96
C ALA A 227 -12.90 -4.17 -1.64
N CYS A 228 -12.68 -3.48 -2.77
CA CYS A 228 -13.73 -2.77 -3.49
C CYS A 228 -14.59 -3.76 -4.31
N PRO A 229 -15.91 -3.84 -4.10
CA PRO A 229 -16.76 -4.72 -4.89
C PRO A 229 -17.00 -4.22 -6.32
N ASN A 230 -16.64 -2.98 -6.63
CA ASN A 230 -16.90 -2.32 -7.92
C ASN A 230 -15.61 -1.95 -8.65
N ASP A 231 -14.47 -2.53 -8.26
CA ASP A 231 -13.19 -2.39 -8.97
C ASP A 231 -12.73 -0.94 -9.17
N ILE A 232 -13.02 -0.09 -8.18
CA ILE A 232 -12.54 1.29 -8.18
C ILE A 232 -11.04 1.28 -7.86
N PRO A 233 -10.19 1.94 -8.66
CA PRO A 233 -8.75 2.01 -8.44
C PRO A 233 -8.40 2.97 -7.28
N VAL A 234 -8.83 2.64 -6.07
CA VAL A 234 -8.66 3.50 -4.88
C VAL A 234 -7.20 3.61 -4.48
N MET A 235 -6.40 2.55 -4.65
CA MET A 235 -4.97 2.53 -4.33
C MET A 235 -4.21 3.53 -5.18
N GLU A 236 -4.47 3.55 -6.48
CA GLU A 236 -3.83 4.40 -7.48
C GLU A 236 -4.06 5.87 -7.12
N LEU A 237 -5.33 6.25 -6.87
CA LEU A 237 -5.69 7.58 -6.38
C LEU A 237 -5.00 7.90 -5.05
N PHE A 238 -5.07 7.00 -4.08
CA PHE A 238 -4.54 7.26 -2.75
C PHE A 238 -3.02 7.39 -2.76
N ARG A 239 -2.32 6.50 -3.46
CA ARG A 239 -0.85 6.50 -3.53
C ARG A 239 -0.33 7.72 -4.28
N SER A 240 -0.99 8.14 -5.37
CA SER A 240 -0.61 9.35 -6.14
C SER A 240 -0.65 10.61 -5.27
N ILE A 241 -1.76 10.83 -4.55
CA ILE A 241 -1.91 11.99 -3.66
C ILE A 241 -0.98 11.87 -2.45
N SER A 242 -0.85 10.66 -1.88
CA SER A 242 0.01 10.41 -0.73
C SER A 242 1.48 10.68 -1.03
N GLN A 243 1.96 10.37 -2.23
CA GLN A 243 3.33 10.68 -2.64
C GLN A 243 3.63 12.18 -2.53
N ASN A 244 2.71 13.03 -2.96
CA ASN A 244 2.88 14.48 -2.88
C ASN A 244 2.86 14.96 -1.44
N THR A 245 1.94 14.46 -0.61
CA THR A 245 1.91 14.84 0.81
C THR A 245 3.15 14.35 1.56
N GLN A 246 3.61 13.12 1.31
CA GLN A 246 4.81 12.55 1.93
C GLN A 246 6.06 13.34 1.57
N LYS A 247 6.23 13.72 0.29
CA LYS A 247 7.31 14.60 -0.16
C LYS A 247 7.28 15.95 0.53
N ALA A 248 6.09 16.55 0.68
CA ALA A 248 5.96 17.87 1.32
C ALA A 248 6.46 17.88 2.78
N PHE A 249 6.28 16.77 3.51
CA PHE A 249 6.76 16.63 4.89
C PHE A 249 8.14 15.97 5.01
N ASP A 250 8.80 15.62 3.90
CA ASP A 250 10.00 14.78 3.86
C ASP A 250 9.86 13.53 4.75
N TYR A 251 8.75 12.81 4.57
CA TYR A 251 8.38 11.70 5.44
C TYR A 251 8.03 10.43 4.67
N THR A 252 8.77 9.36 4.93
CA THR A 252 8.50 8.02 4.40
C THR A 252 7.77 7.16 5.43
N PRO A 253 6.52 6.74 5.18
CA PRO A 253 5.78 5.93 6.14
C PRO A 253 6.43 4.56 6.35
N GLY A 254 6.65 4.21 7.61
CA GLY A 254 7.13 2.89 8.02
C GLY A 254 8.65 2.66 7.90
N GLN A 255 9.43 3.67 7.46
CA GLN A 255 10.88 3.53 7.28
C GLN A 255 11.65 3.39 8.60
N SER A 256 11.39 4.26 9.57
CA SER A 256 11.99 4.19 10.90
C SER A 256 10.95 4.39 12.00
N ILE A 257 11.20 3.79 13.18
CA ILE A 257 10.39 3.97 14.38
C ILE A 257 10.57 5.36 14.98
N GLU A 258 11.78 5.93 14.85
CA GLU A 258 12.16 7.24 15.41
C GLU A 258 11.52 8.40 14.64
N ASP A 259 11.20 8.20 13.36
CA ASP A 259 10.56 9.22 12.53
C ASP A 259 9.15 9.49 13.04
N LYS A 260 8.94 10.65 13.65
CA LYS A 260 7.62 11.00 14.19
C LYS A 260 6.66 11.31 13.04
N PRO A 261 5.42 10.79 13.05
CA PRO A 261 4.45 11.09 12.01
C PRO A 261 4.20 12.61 11.87
N PRO A 262 4.06 13.14 10.65
CA PRO A 262 3.62 14.52 10.44
C PRO A 262 2.33 14.81 11.22
N LEU A 263 2.14 16.07 11.63
CA LEU A 263 1.01 16.54 12.46
C LEU A 263 0.95 15.98 13.89
N SER A 264 1.86 15.08 14.28
CA SER A 264 2.02 14.65 15.67
C SER A 264 3.11 15.40 16.43
N VAL A 265 3.84 16.26 15.71
CA VAL A 265 4.95 17.08 16.20
C VAL A 265 4.78 18.51 15.72
N PHE A 266 5.43 19.43 16.43
CA PHE A 266 5.56 20.82 16.02
C PHE A 266 7.00 21.05 15.56
N LYS A 267 7.15 21.73 14.42
CA LYS A 267 8.41 22.28 13.91
C LYS A 267 8.20 23.79 13.76
N GLU A 268 9.15 24.57 14.25
CA GLU A 268 9.06 26.04 14.23
C GLU A 268 9.15 26.57 12.80
N GLU A 269 10.10 26.06 12.02
CA GLU A 269 10.33 26.37 10.60
C GLU A 269 9.72 25.25 9.73
N GLU A 270 8.41 25.28 9.49
CA GLU A 270 7.71 24.31 8.62
C GLU A 270 6.73 25.03 7.68
N PHE A 271 6.91 24.84 6.37
CA PHE A 271 6.12 25.47 5.30
C PHE A 271 6.03 27.01 5.37
N GLU A 272 7.13 27.70 5.68
CA GLU A 272 7.21 29.17 5.74
C GLU A 272 6.67 29.83 4.45
N GLU A 273 6.92 29.19 3.30
CA GLU A 273 6.43 29.61 1.99
C GLU A 273 4.90 29.56 1.84
N VAL A 274 4.21 28.75 2.66
CA VAL A 274 2.75 28.62 2.67
C VAL A 274 2.12 29.50 3.76
N VAL A 275 2.77 29.60 4.92
CA VAL A 275 2.24 30.37 6.07
C VAL A 275 2.55 31.86 6.02
N GLY A 276 3.38 32.30 5.06
CA GLY A 276 3.66 33.72 4.80
C GLY A 276 4.54 34.36 5.87
N ILE A 277 5.45 33.58 6.46
CA ILE A 277 6.48 34.08 7.38
C ILE A 277 7.73 34.30 6.51
N GLU A 278 7.91 35.52 6.00
CA GLU A 278 9.16 36.00 5.37
C GLU A 278 10.10 36.61 6.42
#